data_AF-A0A1F9WWA7-F1
#
_entry.id   AF-A0A1F9WWA7-F1
#
_cell.length_a   1.000
_cell.length_b   1.000
_cell.length_c   1.000
_cell.angle_alpha   90.00
_cell.angle_beta   90.00
_cell.angle_gamma   90.00
#
_symmetry.space_group_name_H-M   'P 1'
#
loop_
_entity.id
_entity.type
_entity.pdbx_description
1 polymer ?
#
loop_
_entity_poly.entity_id
_entity_poly.type
_entity_poly.pdbx_seq_one_letter_code
_entity_poly.pdbx_strand_id
1 'polypeptide(L)'
;MSKVDLHVHSKYSEQLSEQFLMELGAAESYSEPEFIYRSAKERGMDFVAITDHNRIGGALLLRERHPHDVIIGLEATAFFPEDNCPVHVLIYGLDETRFAAIDKLRRNIYHLRDYIKAEGLAYSVAHAAYSRSSKLDADKLEKLILLFDVFETVNGGIGEKANTGWRQALSGLTPAHIEALYRKHGIEPFGDNPWVKGFTGGSDDHGGLYIGKTFTVAEASCPAEFLECLRKRATDAGGNSSDFMTMAFTLAKVVGDYARSKNTSSPVRRIMSMLFENKPLRFRDKLFLRNTRFQSRRKGDKVKLMLADFLERWAARPSVDVERKLDESFDTIAAISDEYIRSFLKAGATDLARGSLAGMFKSAYAAFSGLMLALPFLATFGFMHRKRPVLGEINARLYGAAQLKPQTALWFSDDGNITPCDGIDSINLPMLYSLQIPNSGGTVLKVPSLLRSLREIARISPDTIYIATSGPVALVGLLCARLLGARAIGVYYPEYYRALRAHISAESLADFFNKYIQWFYRQMDEIVTSQGAGMPVKTLKNDVVDSRPILW
;
A
#
# COMPACT_ATOMS: atom_id res chain seq x y z
N MET A 1 16.79 26.94 -0.71
CA MET A 1 16.47 25.58 -1.18
C MET A 1 15.47 25.56 -2.32
N SER A 2 15.88 25.03 -3.47
CA SER A 2 14.99 24.67 -4.58
C SER A 2 14.36 23.29 -4.40
N LYS A 3 13.22 23.04 -5.04
CA LYS A 3 12.43 21.80 -4.99
C LYS A 3 12.29 21.16 -6.37
N VAL A 4 12.47 19.85 -6.43
CA VAL A 4 12.25 19.05 -7.64
C VAL A 4 11.58 17.73 -7.29
N ASP A 5 10.49 17.41 -7.96
CA ASP A 5 10.00 16.03 -8.00
C ASP A 5 10.88 15.23 -8.96
N LEU A 6 11.72 14.36 -8.39
CA LEU A 6 12.74 13.63 -9.12
C LEU A 6 12.26 12.29 -9.69
N HIS A 7 10.98 11.94 -9.51
CA HIS A 7 10.44 10.65 -9.93
C HIS A 7 9.00 10.80 -10.41
N VAL A 8 8.81 10.92 -11.73
CA VAL A 8 7.48 11.10 -12.34
C VAL A 8 7.43 10.42 -13.71
N HIS A 9 6.30 9.76 -14.00
CA HIS A 9 6.09 9.00 -15.23
C HIS A 9 5.12 9.68 -16.19
N SER A 10 5.53 9.75 -17.46
CA SER A 10 4.69 10.21 -18.57
C SER A 10 4.21 9.02 -19.42
N LYS A 11 3.34 9.32 -20.38
CA LYS A 11 2.88 8.35 -21.38
C LYS A 11 3.99 7.71 -22.24
N TYR A 12 5.22 8.22 -22.16
CA TYR A 12 6.38 7.70 -22.89
C TYR A 12 7.10 6.58 -22.14
N SER A 13 6.76 6.32 -20.87
CA SER A 13 7.28 5.18 -20.12
C SER A 13 7.07 3.88 -20.88
N GLU A 14 8.12 3.08 -20.98
CA GLU A 14 8.03 1.71 -21.49
C GLU A 14 7.20 0.87 -20.52
N GLN A 15 6.25 0.09 -21.04
CA GLN A 15 5.37 -0.71 -20.20
C GLN A 15 6.16 -1.78 -19.45
N LEU A 16 6.27 -1.66 -18.12
CA LEU A 16 6.93 -2.67 -17.30
C LEU A 16 6.06 -3.16 -16.14
N SER A 17 6.13 -4.48 -15.95
CA SER A 17 6.01 -5.21 -14.67
C SER A 17 4.68 -5.39 -13.93
N GLU A 18 3.62 -4.62 -14.18
CA GLU A 18 2.31 -4.94 -13.56
C GLU A 18 1.57 -5.99 -14.39
N GLN A 19 1.63 -7.26 -13.95
CA GLN A 19 0.97 -8.39 -14.63
C GLN A 19 -0.51 -8.08 -14.93
N PHE A 20 -1.21 -7.41 -14.01
CA PHE A 20 -2.59 -6.99 -14.21
C PHE A 20 -2.75 -5.93 -15.32
N LEU A 21 -1.88 -4.91 -15.39
CA LEU A 21 -1.92 -3.92 -16.47
C LEU A 21 -1.49 -4.52 -17.81
N MET A 22 -0.56 -5.49 -17.79
CA MET A 22 -0.19 -6.28 -18.96
C MET A 22 -1.36 -7.12 -19.49
N GLU A 23 -2.08 -7.82 -18.62
CA GLU A 23 -3.29 -8.58 -18.97
C GLU A 23 -4.38 -7.67 -19.56
N LEU A 24 -4.48 -6.43 -19.10
CA LEU A 24 -5.37 -5.43 -19.67
C LEU A 24 -4.86 -4.77 -20.96
N GLY A 25 -3.56 -4.87 -21.28
CA GLY A 25 -2.91 -4.12 -22.36
C GLY A 25 -2.90 -2.60 -22.11
N ALA A 26 -2.89 -2.18 -20.85
CA ALA A 26 -2.86 -0.78 -20.44
C ALA A 26 -1.41 -0.27 -20.32
N ALA A 27 -1.17 0.98 -20.71
CA ALA A 27 0.09 1.66 -20.45
C ALA A 27 0.23 1.98 -18.96
N GLU A 28 1.46 2.16 -18.51
CA GLU A 28 1.79 2.41 -17.11
C GLU A 28 1.36 3.82 -16.66
N SER A 29 1.52 4.79 -17.55
CA SER A 29 1.06 6.17 -17.36
C SER A 29 0.39 6.68 -18.64
N TYR A 30 -0.55 7.60 -18.47
CA TYR A 30 -1.22 8.34 -19.54
C TYR A 30 -0.99 9.84 -19.42
N SER A 31 -0.12 10.27 -18.49
CA SER A 31 0.15 11.68 -18.23
C SER A 31 0.96 12.30 -19.37
N GLU A 32 0.48 13.43 -19.89
CA GLU A 32 1.19 14.22 -20.89
C GLU A 32 2.35 15.00 -20.25
N PRO A 33 3.55 15.06 -20.86
CA PRO A 33 4.68 15.81 -20.32
C PRO A 33 4.35 17.26 -19.94
N GLU A 34 3.55 17.96 -20.75
CA GLU A 34 3.12 19.34 -20.47
C GLU A 34 2.15 19.45 -19.30
N PHE A 35 1.36 18.39 -19.05
CA PHE A 35 0.53 18.32 -17.84
C PHE A 35 1.41 18.15 -16.61
N ILE A 36 2.41 17.28 -16.67
CA ILE A 36 3.38 17.06 -15.59
C ILE A 36 4.08 18.37 -15.21
N TYR A 37 4.62 19.08 -16.20
CA TYR A 37 5.28 20.36 -15.98
C TYR A 37 4.38 21.37 -15.28
N ARG A 38 3.19 21.62 -15.83
CA ARG A 38 2.24 22.59 -15.24
C ARG A 38 1.87 22.20 -13.81
N SER A 39 1.54 20.94 -13.56
CA SER A 39 1.21 20.45 -12.21
C SER A 39 2.37 20.60 -11.23
N ALA A 40 3.60 20.32 -11.65
CA ALA A 40 4.79 20.49 -10.81
C ALA A 40 5.03 21.97 -10.48
N LYS A 41 4.97 22.86 -11.47
CA LYS A 41 5.15 24.31 -11.25
C LYS A 41 4.03 24.91 -10.38
N GLU A 42 2.77 24.54 -10.62
CA GLU A 42 1.61 24.96 -9.81
C GLU A 42 1.75 24.51 -8.34
N ARG A 43 2.46 23.41 -8.09
CA ARG A 43 2.74 22.87 -6.74
C ARG A 43 4.08 23.36 -6.16
N GLY A 44 4.69 24.36 -6.80
CA GLY A 44 5.87 25.06 -6.28
C GLY A 44 7.18 24.31 -6.47
N MET A 45 7.28 23.43 -7.47
CA MET A 45 8.57 22.89 -7.89
C MET A 45 9.33 23.95 -8.71
N ASP A 46 10.61 24.14 -8.41
CA ASP A 46 11.48 25.08 -9.11
C ASP A 46 11.93 24.48 -10.45
N PHE A 47 12.36 23.23 -10.44
CA PHE A 47 12.72 22.45 -11.63
C PHE A 47 11.80 21.23 -11.80
N VAL A 48 11.75 20.69 -13.02
CA VAL A 48 10.88 19.55 -13.36
C VAL A 48 11.70 18.42 -13.97
N ALA A 49 11.61 17.22 -13.41
CA ALA A 49 12.16 16.01 -13.99
C ALA A 49 11.04 15.07 -14.47
N ILE A 50 11.26 14.39 -15.59
CA ILE A 50 10.49 13.21 -16.01
C ILE A 50 11.48 12.06 -16.05
N THR A 51 11.12 10.93 -15.46
CA THR A 51 11.96 9.72 -15.32
C THR A 51 11.22 8.52 -15.89
N ASP A 52 10.90 8.59 -17.18
CA ASP A 52 10.19 7.51 -17.85
C ASP A 52 10.99 6.19 -17.82
N HIS A 53 10.29 5.06 -17.74
CA HIS A 53 10.92 3.75 -17.76
C HIS A 53 11.67 3.51 -19.07
N ASN A 54 12.99 3.29 -18.97
CA ASN A 54 13.90 2.97 -20.08
C ASN A 54 13.79 3.92 -21.30
N ARG A 55 13.25 5.12 -21.14
CA ARG A 55 13.00 6.10 -22.20
C ARG A 55 13.28 7.51 -21.67
N ILE A 56 13.76 8.39 -22.54
CA ILE A 56 13.96 9.82 -22.22
C ILE A 56 13.13 10.75 -23.12
N GLY A 57 12.31 10.20 -24.01
CA GLY A 57 11.58 10.98 -25.02
C GLY A 57 10.63 12.03 -24.43
N GLY A 58 9.93 11.69 -23.34
CA GLY A 58 9.08 12.65 -22.62
C GLY A 58 9.87 13.81 -22.01
N ALA A 59 11.05 13.51 -21.45
CA ALA A 59 11.94 14.50 -20.85
C ALA A 59 12.62 15.39 -21.91
N LEU A 60 13.03 14.84 -23.05
CA LEU A 60 13.59 15.60 -24.19
C LEU A 60 12.56 16.57 -24.77
N LEU A 61 11.34 16.10 -25.01
CA LEU A 61 10.23 16.94 -25.48
C LEU A 61 9.98 18.11 -24.53
N LEU A 62 10.02 17.85 -23.22
CA LEU A 62 9.79 18.89 -22.24
C LEU A 62 10.96 19.89 -22.17
N ARG A 63 12.20 19.40 -22.28
CA ARG A 63 13.40 20.24 -22.32
C ARG A 63 13.38 21.22 -23.50
N GLU A 64 12.94 20.78 -24.68
CA GLU A 64 12.83 21.64 -25.87
C GLU A 64 11.92 22.85 -25.61
N ARG A 65 10.84 22.66 -24.85
CA ARG A 65 9.85 23.70 -24.54
C ARG A 65 10.24 24.57 -23.35
N HIS A 66 10.91 23.99 -22.36
CA HIS A 66 11.24 24.63 -21.08
C HIS A 66 12.74 24.45 -20.75
N PRO A 67 13.65 25.04 -21.55
CA PRO A 67 15.08 24.71 -21.51
C PRO A 67 15.77 25.04 -20.18
N HIS A 68 15.28 26.04 -19.45
CA HIS A 68 15.89 26.51 -18.19
C HIS A 68 15.41 25.77 -16.94
N ASP A 69 14.28 25.06 -17.01
CA ASP A 69 13.58 24.55 -15.83
C ASP A 69 13.59 23.02 -15.75
N VAL A 70 13.94 22.32 -16.83
CA VAL A 70 13.83 20.86 -16.89
C VAL A 70 15.08 20.18 -16.34
N ILE A 71 14.99 18.92 -15.95
CA ILE A 71 16.08 17.97 -15.75
C ILE A 71 15.74 16.74 -16.60
N ILE A 72 16.63 16.34 -17.51
CA ILE A 72 16.40 15.14 -18.31
C ILE A 72 16.70 13.94 -17.41
N GLY A 73 15.67 13.17 -17.09
CA GLY A 73 15.74 12.00 -16.23
C GLY A 73 15.38 10.72 -16.97
N LEU A 74 15.73 9.60 -16.34
CA LEU A 74 15.47 8.24 -16.78
C LEU A 74 15.26 7.37 -15.53
N GLU A 75 14.26 6.50 -15.52
CA GLU A 75 14.26 5.35 -14.61
C GLU A 75 14.72 4.12 -15.38
N ALA A 76 15.97 3.72 -15.16
CA ALA A 76 16.56 2.56 -15.82
C ALA A 76 16.24 1.29 -15.02
N THR A 77 15.60 0.32 -15.66
CA THR A 77 15.52 -1.04 -15.11
C THR A 77 16.85 -1.75 -15.34
N ALA A 78 17.61 -1.89 -14.26
CA ALA A 78 18.86 -2.61 -14.21
C ALA A 78 18.67 -4.02 -13.62
N PHE A 79 19.59 -4.94 -13.90
CA PHE A 79 19.45 -6.34 -13.45
C PHE A 79 20.68 -6.83 -12.70
N PHE A 80 20.45 -7.50 -11.57
CA PHE A 80 21.47 -8.38 -10.98
C PHE A 80 21.71 -9.56 -11.94
N PRO A 81 22.91 -9.75 -12.48
CA PRO A 81 23.18 -10.82 -13.44
C PRO A 81 23.05 -12.23 -12.84
N GLU A 82 23.09 -12.37 -11.51
CA GLU A 82 23.04 -13.66 -10.83
C GLU A 82 21.67 -14.33 -10.94
N ASP A 83 20.58 -13.56 -10.88
CA ASP A 83 19.22 -14.10 -10.87
C ASP A 83 18.22 -13.28 -11.71
N ASN A 84 18.71 -12.31 -12.49
CA ASN A 84 17.89 -11.33 -13.22
C ASN A 84 16.89 -10.61 -12.30
N CYS A 85 17.25 -10.33 -11.05
CA CYS A 85 16.44 -9.47 -10.19
C CYS A 85 16.48 -8.03 -10.74
N PRO A 86 15.32 -7.43 -11.12
CA PRO A 86 15.29 -6.05 -11.56
C PRO A 86 15.45 -5.09 -10.36
N VAL A 87 16.18 -4.01 -10.60
CA VAL A 87 16.38 -2.87 -9.72
C VAL A 87 16.20 -1.62 -10.56
N HIS A 88 15.51 -0.61 -10.02
CA HIS A 88 15.33 0.64 -10.72
C HIS A 88 16.34 1.67 -10.24
N VAL A 89 16.98 2.35 -11.18
CA VAL A 89 17.95 3.41 -10.92
C VAL A 89 17.52 4.65 -11.69
N LEU A 90 17.22 5.71 -10.95
CA LEU A 90 16.97 7.03 -11.50
C LEU A 90 18.31 7.65 -11.91
N ILE A 91 18.41 8.18 -13.13
CA ILE A 91 19.64 8.80 -13.65
C ILE A 91 19.27 10.11 -14.33
N TYR A 92 20.04 11.16 -14.07
CA TYR A 92 19.70 12.54 -14.42
C TYR A 92 20.81 13.26 -15.20
N GLY A 93 20.42 14.32 -15.91
CA GLY A 93 21.35 15.13 -16.69
C GLY A 93 21.84 14.41 -17.94
N LEU A 94 20.96 13.63 -18.55
CA LEU A 94 21.26 12.80 -19.71
C LEU A 94 21.10 13.55 -21.03
N ASP A 95 21.90 13.13 -22.00
CA ASP A 95 21.68 13.33 -23.43
C ASP A 95 21.45 11.96 -24.09
N GLU A 96 21.18 11.97 -25.39
CA GLU A 96 20.92 10.78 -26.19
C GLU A 96 22.12 9.81 -26.22
N THR A 97 23.35 10.32 -26.16
CA THR A 97 24.57 9.51 -26.20
C THR A 97 24.73 8.72 -24.89
N ARG A 98 24.60 9.42 -23.76
CA ARG A 98 24.63 8.81 -22.43
C ARG A 98 23.48 7.84 -22.24
N PHE A 99 22.28 8.17 -22.72
CA PHE A 99 21.15 7.26 -22.70
C PHE A 99 21.42 5.97 -23.47
N ALA A 100 21.96 6.05 -24.70
CA ALA A 100 22.27 4.87 -25.50
C ALA A 100 23.29 3.94 -24.81
N ALA A 101 24.29 4.52 -24.13
CA ALA A 101 25.23 3.75 -23.33
C ALA A 101 24.53 3.06 -22.14
N ILE A 102 23.71 3.80 -21.39
CA ILE A 102 22.95 3.26 -20.24
C ILE A 102 22.01 2.13 -20.67
N ASP A 103 21.26 2.29 -21.76
CA ASP A 103 20.31 1.29 -22.23
C ASP A 103 21.00 -0.04 -22.62
N LYS A 104 22.25 0.04 -23.09
CA LYS A 104 23.08 -1.15 -23.30
C LYS A 104 23.53 -1.79 -21.99
N LEU A 105 24.05 -0.97 -21.07
CA LEU A 105 24.76 -1.41 -19.86
C LEU A 105 23.83 -1.87 -18.74
N ARG A 106 22.60 -1.33 -18.65
CA ARG A 106 21.63 -1.65 -17.58
C ARG A 106 21.28 -3.14 -17.48
N ARG A 107 21.54 -3.95 -18.52
CA ARG A 107 21.39 -5.42 -18.46
C ARG A 107 22.25 -6.07 -17.36
N ASN A 108 23.24 -5.35 -16.83
CA ASN A 108 24.03 -5.75 -15.66
C ASN A 108 24.25 -4.53 -14.75
N ILE A 109 23.71 -4.57 -13.54
CA ILE A 109 23.78 -3.47 -12.57
C ILE A 109 25.22 -3.09 -12.20
N TYR A 110 26.16 -4.04 -12.21
CA TYR A 110 27.57 -3.79 -11.93
C TYR A 110 28.21 -2.93 -13.04
N HIS A 111 27.92 -3.27 -14.30
CA HIS A 111 28.40 -2.47 -15.44
C HIS A 111 27.76 -1.08 -15.49
N LEU A 112 26.47 -0.99 -15.15
CA LEU A 112 25.79 0.29 -15.04
C LEU A 112 26.41 1.16 -13.94
N ARG A 113 26.68 0.59 -12.77
CA ARG A 113 27.35 1.26 -11.64
C ARG A 113 28.71 1.81 -12.07
N ASP A 114 29.52 1.02 -12.76
CA ASP A 114 30.86 1.44 -13.18
C ASP A 114 30.81 2.61 -14.16
N TYR A 115 29.86 2.59 -15.10
CA TYR A 115 29.65 3.70 -16.02
C TYR A 115 29.14 4.97 -15.32
N ILE A 116 28.17 4.85 -14.40
CA ILE A 116 27.68 5.98 -13.60
C ILE A 116 28.84 6.63 -12.83
N LYS A 117 29.73 5.82 -12.23
CA LYS A 117 30.90 6.30 -11.49
C LYS A 117 31.91 6.98 -12.41
N ALA A 118 32.25 6.35 -13.54
CA ALA A 118 33.25 6.86 -14.48
C ALA A 118 32.83 8.19 -15.12
N GLU A 119 31.56 8.33 -15.50
CA GLU A 119 31.00 9.53 -16.12
C GLU A 119 30.56 10.60 -15.10
N GLY A 120 30.62 10.30 -13.80
CA GLY A 120 30.15 11.20 -12.74
C GLY A 120 28.68 11.58 -12.91
N LEU A 121 27.81 10.62 -13.24
CA LEU A 121 26.38 10.90 -13.45
C LEU A 121 25.67 11.15 -12.11
N ALA A 122 24.66 12.02 -12.12
CA ALA A 122 23.75 12.16 -11.00
C ALA A 122 22.71 11.04 -11.06
N TYR A 123 22.46 10.37 -9.94
CA TYR A 123 21.59 9.20 -9.90
C TYR A 123 20.94 9.02 -8.53
N SER A 124 19.98 8.10 -8.43
CA SER A 124 19.41 7.62 -7.18
C SER A 124 18.84 6.22 -7.36
N VAL A 125 19.04 5.31 -6.41
CA VAL A 125 18.37 4.00 -6.45
C VAL A 125 16.90 4.19 -6.07
N ALA A 126 16.00 3.92 -7.00
CA ALA A 126 14.56 4.13 -6.85
C ALA A 126 13.95 3.05 -5.94
N HIS A 127 13.05 3.47 -5.04
CA HIS A 127 12.23 2.62 -4.15
C HIS A 127 12.91 1.31 -3.70
N ALA A 128 14.20 1.36 -3.34
CA ALA A 128 15.05 0.17 -3.22
C ALA A 128 14.47 -0.87 -2.26
N ALA A 129 14.06 -0.44 -1.07
CA ALA A 129 13.44 -1.29 -0.05
C ALA A 129 12.03 -1.82 -0.40
N TYR A 130 11.45 -1.34 -1.51
CA TYR A 130 10.07 -1.58 -1.92
C TYR A 130 9.95 -2.05 -3.36
N SER A 131 11.05 -2.48 -3.98
CA SER A 131 11.03 -2.99 -5.35
C SER A 131 9.92 -4.01 -5.54
N ARG A 132 9.21 -3.86 -6.65
CA ARG A 132 8.12 -4.73 -7.10
C ARG A 132 8.59 -6.18 -7.33
N SER A 133 9.91 -6.40 -7.43
CA SER A 133 10.51 -7.72 -7.64
C SER A 133 10.37 -8.63 -6.41
N SER A 134 9.79 -9.83 -6.60
CA SER A 134 9.82 -10.88 -5.57
C SER A 134 11.24 -11.35 -5.25
N LYS A 135 12.19 -11.17 -6.16
CA LYS A 135 13.59 -11.59 -6.00
C LYS A 135 14.41 -10.61 -5.15
N LEU A 136 13.94 -9.38 -4.92
CA LEU A 136 14.67 -8.43 -4.09
C LEU A 136 14.53 -8.80 -2.60
N ASP A 137 15.64 -9.27 -2.03
CA ASP A 137 15.81 -9.75 -0.65
C ASP A 137 16.82 -8.87 0.11
N ALA A 138 17.07 -9.21 1.38
CA ALA A 138 17.99 -8.46 2.22
C ALA A 138 19.43 -8.48 1.68
N ASP A 139 19.89 -9.58 1.09
CA ASP A 139 21.24 -9.67 0.49
C ASP A 139 21.39 -8.68 -0.67
N LYS A 140 20.37 -8.53 -1.50
CA LYS A 140 20.41 -7.55 -2.60
C LYS A 140 20.37 -6.12 -2.10
N LEU A 141 19.63 -5.82 -1.02
CA LEU A 141 19.71 -4.49 -0.39
C LEU A 141 21.11 -4.19 0.14
N GLU A 142 21.78 -5.17 0.77
CA GLU A 142 23.17 -5.04 1.19
C GLU A 142 24.11 -4.76 0.00
N LYS A 143 23.95 -5.50 -1.10
CA LYS A 143 24.70 -5.23 -2.34
C LYS A 143 24.46 -3.82 -2.87
N LEU A 144 23.21 -3.35 -2.88
CA LEU A 144 22.88 -1.99 -3.33
C LEU A 144 23.55 -0.92 -2.44
N ILE A 145 23.61 -1.14 -1.11
CA ILE A 145 24.32 -0.25 -0.18
C ILE A 145 25.81 -0.13 -0.54
N LEU A 146 26.45 -1.19 -1.06
CA LEU A 146 27.82 -1.12 -1.55
C LEU A 146 27.92 -0.45 -2.91
N LEU A 147 27.01 -0.81 -3.83
CA LEU A 147 27.03 -0.37 -5.22
C LEU A 147 26.73 1.13 -5.39
N PHE A 148 25.97 1.74 -4.48
CA PHE A 148 25.44 3.09 -4.65
C PHE A 148 25.49 3.89 -3.36
N ASP A 149 25.53 5.21 -3.48
CA ASP A 149 25.57 6.15 -2.34
C ASP A 149 24.44 7.19 -2.34
N VAL A 150 23.54 7.18 -3.32
CA VAL A 150 22.32 8.01 -3.35
C VAL A 150 21.08 7.11 -3.48
N PHE A 151 20.10 7.33 -2.62
CA PHE A 151 18.89 6.50 -2.54
C PHE A 151 17.62 7.35 -2.45
N GLU A 152 16.57 6.89 -3.11
CA GLU A 152 15.23 7.39 -2.88
C GLU A 152 14.74 6.88 -1.52
N THR A 153 14.57 7.81 -0.57
CA THR A 153 14.15 7.49 0.80
C THR A 153 12.71 7.92 1.09
N VAL A 154 12.16 8.82 0.29
CA VAL A 154 10.75 9.19 0.32
C VAL A 154 10.17 9.00 -1.07
N ASN A 155 9.61 7.82 -1.31
CA ASN A 155 8.84 7.56 -2.52
C ASN A 155 7.37 7.86 -2.24
N GLY A 156 6.75 8.67 -3.11
CA GLY A 156 5.38 9.13 -2.97
C GLY A 156 4.34 8.02 -3.09
N GLY A 157 4.64 6.88 -3.71
CA GLY A 157 3.81 5.68 -3.80
C GLY A 157 3.95 4.71 -2.61
N ILE A 158 4.83 5.00 -1.64
CA ILE A 158 5.13 4.13 -0.49
C ILE A 158 4.64 4.76 0.83
N GLY A 159 4.32 3.90 1.80
CA GLY A 159 3.88 4.29 3.14
C GLY A 159 4.95 4.95 4.00
N GLU A 160 4.55 5.86 4.89
CA GLU A 160 5.44 6.66 5.74
C GLU A 160 6.39 5.82 6.62
N LYS A 161 5.86 4.79 7.31
CA LYS A 161 6.69 3.89 8.14
C LYS A 161 7.79 3.21 7.34
N ALA A 162 7.46 2.87 6.10
CA ALA A 162 8.37 2.26 5.17
C ALA A 162 9.47 3.27 4.77
N ASN A 163 9.10 4.41 4.20
CA ASN A 163 10.05 5.49 3.86
C ASN A 163 11.00 5.82 5.04
N THR A 164 10.42 5.98 6.24
CA THR A 164 11.16 6.25 7.48
C THR A 164 12.11 5.11 7.87
N GLY A 165 11.65 3.86 7.81
CA GLY A 165 12.47 2.70 8.16
C GLY A 165 13.67 2.51 7.22
N TRP A 166 13.49 2.77 5.93
CA TRP A 166 14.59 2.72 4.96
C TRP A 166 15.58 3.88 5.15
N ARG A 167 15.07 5.10 5.35
CA ARG A 167 15.92 6.26 5.68
C ARG A 167 16.75 6.01 6.93
N GLN A 168 16.14 5.51 8.01
CA GLN A 168 16.83 5.16 9.26
C GLN A 168 17.92 4.10 9.02
N ALA A 169 17.61 3.07 8.23
CA ALA A 169 18.57 2.02 7.90
C ALA A 169 19.82 2.56 7.18
N LEU A 170 19.65 3.53 6.28
CA LEU A 170 20.76 4.16 5.55
C LEU A 170 21.51 5.20 6.39
N SER A 171 20.80 6.02 7.18
CA SER A 171 21.40 7.06 8.03
C SER A 171 22.24 6.50 9.17
N GLY A 172 21.94 5.29 9.66
CA GLY A 172 22.69 4.65 10.74
C GLY A 172 23.94 3.87 10.28
N LEU A 173 24.25 3.87 8.98
CA LEU A 173 25.42 3.14 8.47
C LEU A 173 26.72 3.69 9.07
N THR A 174 27.65 2.78 9.36
CA THR A 174 28.97 3.08 9.92
C THR A 174 30.06 2.49 9.02
N PRO A 175 31.32 2.93 9.14
CA PRO A 175 32.44 2.27 8.44
C PRO A 175 32.50 0.76 8.71
N ALA A 176 32.20 0.32 9.93
CA ALA A 176 32.18 -1.09 10.31
C ALA A 176 31.07 -1.89 9.59
N HIS A 177 29.89 -1.29 9.40
CA HIS A 177 28.83 -1.91 8.60
C HIS A 177 29.31 -2.12 7.16
N ILE A 178 29.91 -1.10 6.53
CA ILE A 178 30.38 -1.22 5.15
C ILE A 178 31.49 -2.26 5.01
N GLU A 179 32.45 -2.27 5.93
CA GLU A 179 33.53 -3.27 5.95
C GLU A 179 32.96 -4.71 6.07
N ALA A 180 31.96 -4.93 6.93
CA ALA A 180 31.31 -6.22 7.06
C ALA A 180 30.57 -6.63 5.77
N LEU A 181 29.87 -5.69 5.13
CA LEU A 181 29.20 -5.94 3.85
C LEU A 181 30.21 -6.23 2.73
N TYR A 182 31.32 -5.49 2.67
CA TYR A 182 32.41 -5.73 1.73
C TYR A 182 32.98 -7.14 1.89
N ARG A 183 33.31 -7.56 3.11
CA ARG A 183 33.80 -8.92 3.40
C ARG A 183 32.80 -10.00 2.99
N LYS A 184 31.50 -9.74 3.17
CA LYS A 184 30.43 -10.68 2.82
C LYS A 184 30.24 -10.81 1.31
N HIS A 185 30.18 -9.70 0.59
CA HIS A 185 29.75 -9.66 -0.82
C HIS A 185 30.89 -9.50 -1.83
N GLY A 186 32.07 -9.05 -1.41
CA GLY A 186 33.21 -8.81 -2.29
C GLY A 186 33.00 -7.67 -3.29
N ILE A 187 32.08 -6.73 -3.01
CA ILE A 187 31.75 -5.61 -3.90
C ILE A 187 32.46 -4.35 -3.41
N GLU A 188 33.28 -3.75 -4.27
CA GLU A 188 33.95 -2.49 -3.99
C GLU A 188 32.95 -1.35 -3.74
N PRO A 189 32.99 -0.68 -2.57
CA PRO A 189 32.07 0.42 -2.26
C PRO A 189 32.16 1.58 -3.27
N PHE A 190 31.05 2.30 -3.47
CA PHE A 190 30.96 3.31 -4.53
C PHE A 190 31.96 4.48 -4.41
N GLY A 191 32.34 4.89 -3.20
CA GLY A 191 33.28 6.00 -2.97
C GLY A 191 34.00 5.90 -1.63
N ASP A 192 34.72 6.95 -1.24
CA ASP A 192 35.65 6.93 -0.09
C ASP A 192 34.94 6.89 1.28
N ASN A 193 33.74 7.46 1.36
CA ASN A 193 32.91 7.50 2.56
C ASN A 193 31.57 6.78 2.34
N PRO A 194 31.57 5.47 2.03
CA PRO A 194 30.40 4.75 1.53
C PRO A 194 29.27 4.60 2.55
N TRP A 195 29.52 4.84 3.84
CA TRP A 195 28.49 4.88 4.88
C TRP A 195 27.69 6.19 4.88
N VAL A 196 28.20 7.26 4.24
CA VAL A 196 27.49 8.53 4.08
C VAL A 196 26.64 8.48 2.81
N LYS A 197 25.32 8.49 2.98
CA LYS A 197 24.34 8.37 1.89
C LYS A 197 23.66 9.71 1.58
N GLY A 198 23.34 9.93 0.32
CA GLY A 198 22.48 11.01 -0.16
C GLY A 198 21.03 10.56 -0.28
N PHE A 199 20.09 11.49 -0.10
CA PHE A 199 18.67 11.18 -0.03
C PHE A 199 17.86 11.97 -1.04
N THR A 200 17.06 11.27 -1.83
CA THR A 200 16.10 11.86 -2.75
C THR A 200 14.67 11.46 -2.39
N GLY A 201 13.73 12.27 -2.84
CA GLY A 201 12.32 11.96 -2.87
C GLY A 201 11.68 12.33 -4.20
N GLY A 202 10.64 11.59 -4.57
CA GLY A 202 9.87 11.80 -5.78
C GLY A 202 8.50 11.13 -5.67
N SER A 203 7.53 11.59 -6.44
CA SER A 203 6.14 11.14 -6.30
C SER A 203 5.90 9.73 -6.83
N ASP A 204 6.72 9.27 -7.77
CA ASP A 204 6.51 8.03 -8.53
C ASP A 204 5.10 8.03 -9.17
N ASP A 205 4.64 9.23 -9.58
CA ASP A 205 3.29 9.42 -10.05
C ASP A 205 3.09 8.92 -11.48
N HIS A 206 2.08 8.07 -11.63
CA HIS A 206 1.66 7.45 -12.88
C HIS A 206 0.27 7.92 -13.35
N GLY A 207 -0.54 8.49 -12.43
CA GLY A 207 -1.95 8.80 -12.66
C GLY A 207 -2.26 10.27 -12.92
N GLY A 208 -1.28 11.16 -12.73
CA GLY A 208 -1.40 12.61 -12.79
C GLY A 208 -1.99 13.24 -11.52
N LEU A 209 -1.98 12.54 -10.38
CA LEU A 209 -2.69 12.98 -9.17
C LEU A 209 -1.73 13.65 -8.17
N TYR A 210 -0.54 13.11 -7.98
CA TYR A 210 0.37 13.45 -6.87
C TYR A 210 1.70 14.08 -7.30
N ILE A 211 1.86 14.39 -8.60
CA ILE A 211 3.03 15.10 -9.16
C ILE A 211 3.43 16.29 -8.29
N GLY A 212 4.67 16.38 -7.80
CA GLY A 212 5.16 17.49 -6.99
C GLY A 212 4.70 17.49 -5.53
N LYS A 213 3.95 16.49 -5.07
CA LYS A 213 3.59 16.32 -3.65
C LYS A 213 4.72 15.66 -2.84
N THR A 214 5.61 14.94 -3.49
CA THR A 214 6.84 14.37 -2.92
C THR A 214 8.00 14.90 -3.75
N PHE A 215 9.07 15.36 -3.10
CA PHE A 215 10.12 16.12 -3.77
C PHE A 215 11.47 15.98 -3.07
N THR A 216 12.51 16.37 -3.79
CA THR A 216 13.88 16.54 -3.29
C THR A 216 14.20 18.02 -3.17
N VAL A 217 14.92 18.39 -2.11
CA VAL A 217 15.41 19.74 -1.86
C VAL A 217 16.93 19.82 -1.95
N ALA A 218 17.42 20.96 -2.45
CA ALA A 218 18.86 21.27 -2.49
C ALA A 218 19.07 22.79 -2.49
N GLU A 219 20.26 23.27 -2.13
CA GLU A 219 20.67 24.66 -2.37
C GLU A 219 21.22 24.79 -3.80
N ALA A 220 20.34 25.10 -4.75
CA ALA A 220 20.67 25.27 -6.16
C ALA A 220 19.78 26.32 -6.82
N SER A 221 20.36 27.14 -7.69
CA SER A 221 19.69 28.19 -8.46
C SER A 221 19.35 27.78 -9.89
N CYS A 222 19.94 26.69 -10.39
CA CYS A 222 19.66 26.14 -11.71
C CYS A 222 19.74 24.61 -11.73
N PRO A 223 19.21 23.94 -12.77
CA PRO A 223 19.26 22.49 -12.90
C PRO A 223 20.67 21.90 -12.78
N ALA A 224 21.69 22.56 -13.31
CA ALA A 224 23.07 22.08 -13.27
C ALA A 224 23.63 22.04 -11.83
N GLU A 225 23.37 23.09 -11.04
CA GLU A 225 23.74 23.13 -9.62
C GLU A 225 22.96 22.08 -8.81
N PHE A 226 21.69 21.82 -9.15
CA PHE A 226 20.89 20.81 -8.48
C PHE A 226 21.48 19.40 -8.71
N LEU A 227 21.88 19.09 -9.95
CA LEU A 227 22.56 17.84 -10.29
C LEU A 227 23.89 17.70 -9.56
N GLU A 228 24.61 18.81 -9.35
CA GLU A 228 25.85 18.81 -8.59
C GLU A 228 25.63 18.53 -7.10
N CYS A 229 24.54 19.05 -6.53
CA CYS A 229 24.12 18.70 -5.17
C CYS A 229 23.82 17.20 -5.04
N LEU A 230 23.17 16.59 -6.03
CA LEU A 230 22.93 15.15 -6.07
C LEU A 230 24.24 14.35 -6.04
N ARG A 231 25.20 14.68 -6.92
CA ARG A 231 26.52 14.02 -6.97
C ARG A 231 27.28 14.14 -5.64
N LYS A 232 27.14 15.28 -4.96
CA LYS A 232 27.76 15.54 -3.66
C LYS A 232 27.01 14.96 -2.47
N ARG A 233 25.87 14.30 -2.69
CA ARG A 233 24.94 13.83 -1.63
C ARG A 233 24.41 14.97 -0.75
N ALA A 234 24.37 16.19 -1.27
CA ALA A 234 23.92 17.40 -0.58
C ALA A 234 22.43 17.70 -0.85
N THR A 235 21.61 16.65 -0.86
CA THR A 235 20.16 16.72 -1.08
C THR A 235 19.42 16.06 0.07
N ASP A 236 18.17 16.47 0.28
CA ASP A 236 17.27 15.78 1.20
C ASP A 236 15.90 15.55 0.56
N ALA A 237 15.19 14.54 1.05
CA ALA A 237 13.87 14.14 0.61
C ALA A 237 12.78 14.77 1.49
N GLY A 238 11.66 15.16 0.88
CA GLY A 238 10.52 15.73 1.60
C GLY A 238 9.19 15.54 0.86
N GLY A 239 8.12 16.03 1.48
CA GLY A 239 6.76 15.92 0.96
C GLY A 239 6.01 14.69 1.47
N ASN A 240 4.95 14.32 0.75
CA ASN A 240 3.97 13.35 1.20
C ASN A 240 4.46 11.89 0.99
N SER A 241 3.92 10.99 1.81
CA SER A 241 3.95 9.53 1.58
C SER A 241 2.55 9.06 1.20
N SER A 242 2.44 7.98 0.44
CA SER A 242 1.14 7.40 0.07
C SER A 242 0.57 6.54 1.19
N ASP A 243 -0.73 6.27 1.09
CA ASP A 243 -1.34 5.12 1.73
C ASP A 243 -2.02 4.20 0.69
N PHE A 244 -2.62 3.12 1.19
CA PHE A 244 -3.28 2.14 0.32
C PHE A 244 -4.49 2.72 -0.44
N MET A 245 -5.12 3.78 0.07
CA MET A 245 -6.23 4.47 -0.58
C MET A 245 -5.69 5.30 -1.74
N THR A 246 -4.62 6.07 -1.50
CA THR A 246 -3.88 6.85 -2.50
C THR A 246 -3.51 5.96 -3.69
N MET A 247 -2.89 4.81 -3.43
CA MET A 247 -2.52 3.81 -4.45
C MET A 247 -3.73 3.24 -5.19
N ALA A 248 -4.80 2.88 -4.47
CA ALA A 248 -6.02 2.34 -5.09
C ALA A 248 -6.65 3.34 -6.07
N PHE A 249 -6.64 4.62 -5.72
CA PHE A 249 -7.13 5.68 -6.60
C PHE A 249 -6.20 5.96 -7.78
N THR A 250 -4.88 5.87 -7.62
CA THR A 250 -3.93 5.92 -8.74
C THR A 250 -4.20 4.80 -9.75
N LEU A 251 -4.35 3.56 -9.29
CA LEU A 251 -4.68 2.43 -10.16
C LEU A 251 -6.04 2.62 -10.85
N ALA A 252 -7.06 3.04 -10.10
CA ALA A 252 -8.38 3.35 -10.65
C ALA A 252 -8.32 4.45 -11.72
N LYS A 253 -7.45 5.46 -11.53
CA LYS A 253 -7.21 6.54 -12.48
C LYS A 253 -6.56 6.03 -13.76
N VAL A 254 -5.50 5.22 -13.67
CA VAL A 254 -4.82 4.61 -14.82
C VAL A 254 -5.79 3.73 -15.62
N VAL A 255 -6.57 2.89 -14.94
CA VAL A 255 -7.62 2.06 -15.59
C VAL A 255 -8.68 2.94 -16.26
N GLY A 256 -9.08 4.04 -15.63
CA GLY A 256 -10.00 5.01 -16.21
C GLY A 256 -9.46 5.66 -17.49
N ASP A 257 -8.17 6.00 -17.50
CA ASP A 257 -7.48 6.58 -18.65
C ASP A 257 -7.34 5.58 -19.81
N TYR A 258 -7.01 4.34 -19.49
CA TYR A 258 -7.01 3.23 -20.45
C TYR A 258 -8.38 3.07 -21.12
N ALA A 259 -9.46 2.98 -20.33
CA ALA A 259 -10.82 2.85 -20.87
C ALA A 259 -11.21 4.03 -21.79
N ARG A 260 -10.69 5.23 -21.51
CA ARG A 260 -10.87 6.42 -22.36
C ARG A 260 -10.08 6.30 -23.67
N SER A 261 -8.83 5.86 -23.62
CA SER A 261 -7.98 5.66 -24.81
C SER A 261 -8.61 4.69 -25.82
N LYS A 262 -9.35 3.68 -25.34
CA LYS A 262 -10.06 2.69 -26.16
C LYS A 262 -11.43 3.16 -26.65
N ASN A 263 -11.85 4.40 -26.35
CA ASN A 263 -13.14 4.99 -26.73
C ASN A 263 -14.40 4.18 -26.34
N THR A 264 -14.30 3.30 -25.35
CA THR A 264 -15.42 2.46 -24.90
C THR A 264 -16.54 3.29 -24.27
N SER A 265 -17.81 3.00 -24.55
CA SER A 265 -18.97 3.70 -23.98
C SER A 265 -19.57 2.91 -22.81
N SER A 266 -18.91 2.92 -21.65
CA SER A 266 -19.37 2.18 -20.46
C SER A 266 -19.82 3.12 -19.32
N PRO A 267 -20.78 2.69 -18.47
CA PRO A 267 -21.11 3.38 -17.22
C PRO A 267 -19.88 3.60 -16.32
N VAL A 268 -18.92 2.68 -16.34
CA VAL A 268 -17.65 2.77 -15.61
C VAL A 268 -16.82 3.95 -16.10
N ARG A 269 -16.63 4.10 -17.42
CA ARG A 269 -15.92 5.28 -18.00
C ARG A 269 -16.57 6.58 -17.54
N ARG A 270 -17.90 6.62 -17.53
CA ARG A 270 -18.65 7.82 -17.11
C ARG A 270 -18.41 8.15 -15.64
N ILE A 271 -18.47 7.16 -14.76
CA ILE A 271 -18.16 7.32 -13.34
C ILE A 271 -16.71 7.76 -13.15
N MET A 272 -15.74 7.09 -13.77
CA MET A 272 -14.32 7.45 -13.68
C MET A 272 -14.05 8.87 -14.20
N SER A 273 -14.73 9.30 -15.27
CA SER A 273 -14.62 10.69 -15.75
C SER A 273 -15.17 11.70 -14.76
N MET A 274 -16.28 11.39 -14.08
CA MET A 274 -16.83 12.27 -13.05
C MET A 274 -15.92 12.34 -11.81
N LEU A 275 -15.26 11.24 -11.46
CA LEU A 275 -14.33 11.18 -10.32
C LEU A 275 -13.04 11.93 -10.60
N PHE A 276 -12.37 11.66 -11.72
CA PHE A 276 -11.00 12.14 -11.89
C PHE A 276 -10.86 13.36 -12.81
N GLU A 277 -11.89 13.75 -13.55
CA GLU A 277 -11.87 15.03 -14.25
C GLU A 277 -12.33 16.12 -13.30
N ASN A 278 -11.46 17.07 -13.00
CA ASN A 278 -11.81 18.25 -12.20
C ASN A 278 -12.66 19.24 -13.02
N LYS A 279 -13.73 18.75 -13.65
CA LYS A 279 -14.63 19.48 -14.54
C LYS A 279 -16.08 19.38 -14.02
N PRO A 280 -16.89 20.43 -14.21
CA PRO A 280 -18.31 20.37 -13.83
C PRO A 280 -19.05 19.29 -14.63
N LEU A 281 -20.08 18.70 -14.04
CA LEU A 281 -20.92 17.68 -14.70
C LEU A 281 -21.51 18.21 -16.00
N ARG A 282 -21.38 17.44 -17.08
CA ARG A 282 -22.06 17.75 -18.35
C ARG A 282 -23.56 17.55 -18.20
N PHE A 283 -24.36 18.18 -19.07
CA PHE A 283 -25.83 18.04 -19.05
C PHE A 283 -26.29 16.57 -19.06
N ARG A 284 -25.65 15.75 -19.89
CA ARG A 284 -25.98 14.32 -19.98
C ARG A 284 -25.68 13.57 -18.67
N ASP A 285 -24.71 14.01 -17.87
CA ASP A 285 -24.33 13.37 -16.61
C ASP A 285 -25.36 13.71 -15.53
N LYS A 286 -25.78 14.98 -15.47
CA LYS A 286 -26.89 15.43 -14.62
C LYS A 286 -28.18 14.66 -14.92
N LEU A 287 -28.51 14.44 -16.19
CA LEU A 287 -29.68 13.66 -16.59
C LEU A 287 -29.58 12.18 -16.18
N PHE A 288 -28.40 11.57 -16.34
CA PHE A 288 -28.13 10.20 -15.91
C PHE A 288 -28.31 10.04 -14.39
N LEU A 289 -27.75 10.94 -13.58
CA LEU A 289 -27.88 10.93 -12.13
C LEU A 289 -29.34 11.12 -11.70
N ARG A 290 -30.07 12.05 -12.33
CA ARG A 290 -31.50 12.28 -12.05
C ARG A 290 -32.36 11.04 -12.32
N ASN A 291 -32.15 10.40 -13.48
CA ASN A 291 -32.88 9.19 -13.85
C ASN A 291 -32.55 8.02 -12.91
N THR A 292 -31.27 7.87 -12.55
CA THR A 292 -30.80 6.86 -11.60
C THR A 292 -31.48 7.05 -10.23
N ARG A 293 -31.56 8.30 -9.72
CA ARG A 293 -32.27 8.60 -8.47
C ARG A 293 -33.75 8.26 -8.53
N PHE A 294 -34.44 8.67 -9.58
CA PHE A 294 -35.87 8.41 -9.72
C PHE A 294 -36.17 6.90 -9.72
N GLN A 295 -35.43 6.12 -10.51
CA GLN A 295 -35.57 4.66 -10.54
C GLN A 295 -35.19 4.02 -9.20
N SER A 296 -34.13 4.49 -8.54
CA SER A 296 -33.63 3.91 -7.30
C SER A 296 -34.55 4.21 -6.11
N ARG A 297 -35.14 5.42 -6.03
CA ARG A 297 -36.19 5.74 -5.04
C ARG A 297 -37.42 4.85 -5.21
N ARG A 298 -37.83 4.60 -6.45
CA ARG A 298 -38.96 3.70 -6.75
C ARG A 298 -38.67 2.24 -6.38
N LYS A 299 -37.43 1.78 -6.52
CA LYS A 299 -37.00 0.40 -6.22
C LYS A 299 -36.49 0.21 -4.79
N GLY A 300 -36.35 1.27 -3.99
CA GLY A 300 -35.72 1.20 -2.68
C GLY A 300 -34.21 0.89 -2.71
N ASP A 301 -33.53 1.13 -3.84
CA ASP A 301 -32.11 0.83 -4.03
C ASP A 301 -31.23 1.92 -3.40
N LYS A 302 -30.96 1.76 -2.10
CA LYS A 302 -30.16 2.71 -1.31
C LYS A 302 -28.74 2.89 -1.84
N VAL A 303 -28.12 1.82 -2.36
CA VAL A 303 -26.74 1.88 -2.85
C VAL A 303 -26.63 2.83 -4.05
N LYS A 304 -27.52 2.71 -5.03
CA LYS A 304 -27.50 3.62 -6.19
C LYS A 304 -27.81 5.06 -5.82
N LEU A 305 -28.61 5.28 -4.78
CA LEU A 305 -28.86 6.63 -4.23
C LEU A 305 -27.58 7.20 -3.61
N MET A 306 -26.90 6.43 -2.75
CA MET A 306 -25.62 6.85 -2.15
C MET A 306 -24.57 7.17 -3.21
N LEU A 307 -24.45 6.34 -4.26
CA LEU A 307 -23.55 6.59 -5.38
C LEU A 307 -23.92 7.87 -6.15
N ALA A 308 -25.20 8.07 -6.47
CA ALA A 308 -25.64 9.25 -7.19
C ALA A 308 -25.43 10.55 -6.38
N ASP A 309 -25.72 10.51 -5.08
CA ASP A 309 -25.53 11.64 -4.16
C ASP A 309 -24.04 11.95 -3.94
N PHE A 310 -23.19 10.94 -3.94
CA PHE A 310 -21.76 11.13 -3.90
C PHE A 310 -21.23 11.79 -5.19
N LEU A 311 -21.58 11.27 -6.36
CA LEU A 311 -21.10 11.80 -7.64
C LEU A 311 -21.54 13.25 -7.87
N GLU A 312 -22.74 13.63 -7.42
CA GLU A 312 -23.20 15.02 -7.50
C GLU A 312 -22.44 15.93 -6.52
N ARG A 313 -22.26 15.52 -5.26
CA ARG A 313 -21.48 16.28 -4.27
C ARG A 313 -20.03 16.44 -4.71
N TRP A 314 -19.44 15.38 -5.26
CA TRP A 314 -18.10 15.37 -5.82
C TRP A 314 -17.93 16.46 -6.87
N ALA A 315 -18.80 16.46 -7.87
CA ALA A 315 -18.65 17.34 -9.02
C ALA A 315 -19.07 18.79 -8.74
N ALA A 316 -19.75 19.06 -7.62
CA ALA A 316 -20.09 20.40 -7.17
C ALA A 316 -18.91 21.15 -6.51
N ARG A 317 -17.76 20.49 -6.28
CA ARG A 317 -16.60 21.06 -5.55
C ARG A 317 -15.30 21.04 -6.37
N PRO A 318 -15.16 21.87 -7.42
CA PRO A 318 -13.95 21.84 -8.27
C PRO A 318 -12.65 22.29 -7.58
N SER A 319 -12.69 23.02 -6.47
CA SER A 319 -11.51 23.68 -5.86
C SER A 319 -10.93 23.01 -4.59
N VAL A 320 -11.39 21.82 -4.20
CA VAL A 320 -10.84 21.11 -3.03
C VAL A 320 -9.57 20.32 -3.42
N ASP A 321 -8.57 20.29 -2.54
CA ASP A 321 -7.35 19.47 -2.66
C ASP A 321 -7.72 18.01 -3.00
N VAL A 322 -6.99 17.42 -3.95
CA VAL A 322 -7.26 16.09 -4.51
C VAL A 322 -7.28 15.04 -3.40
N GLU A 323 -6.38 15.13 -2.43
CA GLU A 323 -6.27 14.21 -1.29
C GLU A 323 -7.56 14.20 -0.45
N ARG A 324 -8.01 15.37 0.00
CA ARG A 324 -9.26 15.50 0.78
C ARG A 324 -10.46 14.96 0.01
N LYS A 325 -10.50 15.18 -1.31
CA LYS A 325 -11.54 14.61 -2.15
C LYS A 325 -11.47 13.07 -2.13
N LEU A 326 -10.30 12.49 -2.39
CA LEU A 326 -10.13 11.04 -2.39
C LEU A 326 -10.47 10.40 -1.03
N ASP A 327 -10.19 11.07 0.08
CA ASP A 327 -10.66 10.66 1.42
C ASP A 327 -12.19 10.61 1.51
N GLU A 328 -12.90 11.66 1.05
CA GLU A 328 -14.37 11.67 1.00
C GLU A 328 -14.93 10.56 0.07
N SER A 329 -14.18 10.20 -0.98
CA SER A 329 -14.51 9.08 -1.86
C SER A 329 -14.41 7.75 -1.14
N PHE A 330 -13.32 7.54 -0.40
CA PHE A 330 -13.10 6.35 0.38
C PHE A 330 -14.21 6.16 1.42
N ASP A 331 -14.57 7.21 2.16
CA ASP A 331 -15.65 7.14 3.16
C ASP A 331 -16.99 6.75 2.53
N THR A 332 -17.26 7.23 1.30
CA THR A 332 -18.46 6.86 0.56
C THR A 332 -18.41 5.41 0.11
N ILE A 333 -17.29 4.95 -0.47
CA ILE A 333 -17.13 3.56 -0.89
C ILE A 333 -17.26 2.61 0.31
N ALA A 334 -16.66 2.96 1.44
CA ALA A 334 -16.82 2.25 2.70
C ALA A 334 -18.28 2.19 3.13
N ALA A 335 -19.01 3.31 3.08
CA ALA A 335 -20.44 3.33 3.43
C ALA A 335 -21.30 2.48 2.48
N ILE A 336 -20.99 2.45 1.18
CA ILE A 336 -21.69 1.60 0.20
C ILE A 336 -21.41 0.12 0.47
N SER A 337 -20.13 -0.24 0.69
CA SER A 337 -19.72 -1.60 1.07
C SER A 337 -20.44 -2.04 2.36
N ASP A 338 -20.47 -1.15 3.35
CA ASP A 338 -21.14 -1.36 4.63
C ASP A 338 -22.64 -1.63 4.47
N GLU A 339 -23.35 -0.92 3.58
CA GLU A 339 -24.78 -1.15 3.35
C GLU A 339 -25.04 -2.48 2.62
N TYR A 340 -24.17 -2.90 1.71
CA TYR A 340 -24.24 -4.24 1.12
C TYR A 340 -24.06 -5.33 2.17
N ILE A 341 -23.02 -5.22 3.01
CA ILE A 341 -22.75 -6.16 4.10
C ILE A 341 -23.91 -6.15 5.11
N ARG A 342 -24.43 -4.99 5.48
CA ARG A 342 -25.57 -4.86 6.42
C ARG A 342 -26.83 -5.53 5.86
N SER A 343 -27.14 -5.31 4.58
CA SER A 343 -28.28 -5.93 3.91
C SER A 343 -28.16 -7.45 3.89
N PHE A 344 -26.95 -7.95 3.64
CA PHE A 344 -26.62 -9.37 3.78
C PHE A 344 -26.82 -9.89 5.20
N LEU A 345 -26.22 -9.25 6.21
CA LEU A 345 -26.29 -9.71 7.60
C LEU A 345 -27.73 -9.81 8.12
N LYS A 346 -28.60 -8.87 7.71
CA LYS A 346 -30.03 -8.92 8.05
C LYS A 346 -30.74 -10.13 7.42
N ALA A 347 -30.46 -10.42 6.15
CA ALA A 347 -31.01 -11.59 5.47
C ALA A 347 -30.47 -12.89 6.08
N GLY A 348 -29.16 -12.98 6.27
CA GLY A 348 -28.48 -14.13 6.87
C GLY A 348 -28.90 -14.42 8.31
N ALA A 349 -29.14 -13.39 9.14
CA ALA A 349 -29.66 -13.57 10.50
C ALA A 349 -31.04 -14.24 10.52
N THR A 350 -31.88 -13.91 9.55
CA THR A 350 -33.21 -14.52 9.39
C THR A 350 -33.09 -15.99 8.97
N ASP A 351 -32.15 -16.30 8.08
CA ASP A 351 -31.89 -17.68 7.63
C ASP A 351 -31.23 -18.54 8.71
N LEU A 352 -30.32 -17.95 9.51
CA LEU A 352 -29.66 -18.59 10.64
C LEU A 352 -30.68 -18.95 11.73
N ALA A 353 -31.61 -18.05 12.05
CA ALA A 353 -32.71 -18.35 12.98
C ALA A 353 -33.61 -19.51 12.50
N ARG A 354 -33.61 -19.80 11.20
CA ARG A 354 -34.36 -20.91 10.58
C ARG A 354 -33.50 -22.17 10.35
N GLY A 355 -32.21 -22.15 10.70
CA GLY A 355 -31.29 -23.27 10.47
C GLY A 355 -30.98 -23.56 8.99
N SER A 356 -31.21 -22.61 8.07
CA SER A 356 -31.08 -22.84 6.63
C SER A 356 -29.68 -22.50 6.11
N LEU A 357 -28.82 -23.52 5.98
CA LEU A 357 -27.49 -23.37 5.37
C LEU A 357 -27.55 -22.84 3.93
N ALA A 358 -28.50 -23.32 3.12
CA ALA A 358 -28.66 -22.87 1.73
C ALA A 358 -29.08 -21.39 1.64
N GLY A 359 -29.94 -20.92 2.54
CA GLY A 359 -30.32 -19.51 2.66
C GLY A 359 -29.12 -18.62 2.99
N MET A 360 -28.29 -19.06 3.94
CA MET A 360 -27.05 -18.37 4.31
C MET A 360 -26.07 -18.25 3.12
N PHE A 361 -25.89 -19.30 2.32
CA PHE A 361 -25.05 -19.24 1.11
C PHE A 361 -25.59 -18.27 0.06
N LYS A 362 -26.89 -18.32 -0.23
CA LYS A 362 -27.54 -17.40 -1.19
C LYS A 362 -27.42 -15.94 -0.73
N SER A 363 -27.60 -15.70 0.56
CA SER A 363 -27.38 -14.40 1.20
C SER A 363 -25.91 -13.97 1.05
N ALA A 364 -24.94 -14.85 1.28
CA ALA A 364 -23.51 -14.55 1.15
C ALA A 364 -23.13 -14.15 -0.29
N TYR A 365 -23.68 -14.83 -1.29
CA TYR A 365 -23.51 -14.46 -2.70
C TYR A 365 -24.05 -13.04 -3.01
N ALA A 366 -25.14 -12.63 -2.38
CA ALA A 366 -25.66 -11.26 -2.53
C ALA A 366 -24.74 -10.19 -1.90
N ALA A 367 -23.94 -10.55 -0.89
CA ALA A 367 -22.94 -9.68 -0.26
C ALA A 367 -21.68 -9.47 -1.12
N PHE A 368 -21.48 -10.34 -2.13
CA PHE A 368 -20.28 -10.36 -2.97
C PHE A 368 -20.00 -9.00 -3.61
N SER A 369 -21.03 -8.30 -4.10
CA SER A 369 -20.89 -6.97 -4.70
C SER A 369 -20.30 -5.93 -3.74
N GLY A 370 -20.60 -6.02 -2.44
CA GLY A 370 -19.99 -5.15 -1.41
C GLY A 370 -18.52 -5.48 -1.20
N LEU A 371 -18.18 -6.76 -1.13
CA LEU A 371 -16.80 -7.23 -1.00
C LEU A 371 -15.94 -6.87 -2.22
N MET A 372 -16.51 -6.90 -3.43
CA MET A 372 -15.82 -6.49 -4.66
C MET A 372 -15.38 -5.02 -4.62
N LEU A 373 -16.14 -4.13 -3.97
CA LEU A 373 -15.75 -2.72 -3.81
C LEU A 373 -14.57 -2.54 -2.86
N ALA A 374 -14.38 -3.46 -1.91
CA ALA A 374 -13.27 -3.44 -0.98
C ALA A 374 -11.98 -4.03 -1.58
N LEU A 375 -12.09 -4.88 -2.61
CA LEU A 375 -10.94 -5.59 -3.18
C LEU A 375 -9.77 -4.69 -3.62
N PRO A 376 -9.97 -3.57 -4.35
CA PRO A 376 -8.85 -2.72 -4.75
C PRO A 376 -8.05 -2.22 -3.56
N PHE A 377 -8.73 -1.85 -2.47
CA PHE A 377 -8.10 -1.36 -1.25
C PHE A 377 -7.37 -2.45 -0.47
N LEU A 378 -7.95 -3.67 -0.41
CA LEU A 378 -7.29 -4.82 0.21
C LEU A 378 -6.03 -5.23 -0.57
N ALA A 379 -6.13 -5.23 -1.90
CA ALA A 379 -5.02 -5.56 -2.78
C ALA A 379 -3.87 -4.55 -2.66
N THR A 380 -4.16 -3.24 -2.70
CA THR A 380 -3.13 -2.21 -2.54
C THR A 380 -2.54 -2.20 -1.13
N PHE A 381 -3.36 -2.45 -0.10
CA PHE A 381 -2.87 -2.57 1.26
C PHE A 381 -1.88 -3.73 1.42
N GLY A 382 -2.25 -4.92 0.94
CA GLY A 382 -1.33 -6.06 0.94
C GLY A 382 -0.06 -5.82 0.10
N PHE A 383 -0.21 -5.20 -1.06
CA PHE A 383 0.91 -4.87 -1.95
C PHE A 383 1.93 -3.95 -1.28
N MET A 384 1.48 -2.86 -0.65
CA MET A 384 2.35 -1.88 0.01
C MET A 384 3.12 -2.45 1.20
N HIS A 385 2.58 -3.47 1.86
CA HIS A 385 3.20 -4.07 3.05
C HIS A 385 3.99 -5.35 2.79
N ARG A 386 3.95 -5.89 1.57
CA ARG A 386 4.60 -7.15 1.18
C ARG A 386 6.10 -7.21 1.49
N LYS A 387 6.80 -6.06 1.45
CA LYS A 387 8.26 -5.95 1.67
C LYS A 387 8.66 -5.54 3.08
N ARG A 388 7.69 -5.33 3.98
CA ARG A 388 7.96 -5.03 5.39
C ARG A 388 8.90 -6.03 6.08
N PRO A 389 8.81 -7.36 5.85
CA PRO A 389 9.73 -8.32 6.48
C PRO A 389 11.19 -8.13 6.05
N VAL A 390 11.44 -7.81 4.77
CA VAL A 390 12.80 -7.61 4.23
C VAL A 390 13.48 -6.40 4.90
N LEU A 391 12.71 -5.36 5.21
CA LEU A 391 13.20 -4.19 5.94
C LEU A 391 13.45 -4.45 7.42
N GLY A 392 12.62 -5.29 8.04
CA GLY A 392 12.91 -5.79 9.38
C GLY A 392 14.22 -6.56 9.41
N GLU A 393 14.43 -7.42 8.41
CA GLU A 393 15.62 -8.25 8.27
C GLU A 393 16.89 -7.41 8.04
N ILE A 394 16.89 -6.45 7.11
CA ILE A 394 18.08 -5.61 6.86
C ILE A 394 18.46 -4.81 8.11
N ASN A 395 17.48 -4.26 8.83
CA ASN A 395 17.74 -3.56 10.08
C ASN A 395 18.30 -4.50 11.15
N ALA A 396 17.76 -5.71 11.27
CA ALA A 396 18.26 -6.71 12.21
C ALA A 396 19.70 -7.13 11.91
N ARG A 397 20.06 -7.26 10.62
CA ARG A 397 21.41 -7.62 10.18
C ARG A 397 22.43 -6.50 10.39
N LEU A 398 22.04 -5.24 10.17
CA LEU A 398 22.93 -4.09 10.32
C LEU A 398 23.12 -3.69 11.79
N TYR A 399 22.04 -3.69 12.59
CA TYR A 399 22.05 -3.11 13.95
C TYR A 399 21.88 -4.14 15.08
N GLY A 400 21.63 -5.41 14.72
CA GLY A 400 21.31 -6.47 15.67
C GLY A 400 19.85 -6.46 16.14
N ALA A 401 19.31 -7.63 16.45
CA ALA A 401 17.91 -7.81 16.86
C ALA A 401 17.54 -7.07 18.17
N ALA A 402 18.52 -6.75 19.02
CA ALA A 402 18.30 -6.11 20.32
C ALA A 402 18.13 -4.58 20.24
N GLN A 403 18.52 -3.94 19.13
CA GLN A 403 18.35 -2.48 18.91
C GLN A 403 17.07 -2.14 18.13
N LEU A 404 16.26 -3.14 17.75
CA LEU A 404 14.99 -2.92 17.06
C LEU A 404 13.98 -2.28 18.02
N LYS A 405 13.25 -1.28 17.53
CA LYS A 405 12.17 -0.57 18.26
C LYS A 405 11.19 -1.56 18.91
N PRO A 406 10.49 -1.13 20.00
CA PRO A 406 9.40 -1.92 20.58
C PRO A 406 8.38 -2.27 19.49
N GLN A 407 8.04 -3.56 19.40
CA GLN A 407 7.04 -4.05 18.47
C GLN A 407 5.70 -3.42 18.80
N THR A 408 5.07 -2.79 17.81
CA THR A 408 3.71 -2.26 17.97
C THR A 408 2.75 -3.44 17.93
N ALA A 409 2.00 -3.67 19.01
CA ALA A 409 1.05 -4.77 19.10
C ALA A 409 -0.39 -4.25 19.19
N LEU A 410 -1.32 -4.93 18.51
CA LEU A 410 -2.75 -4.66 18.65
C LEU A 410 -3.50 -5.88 19.18
N TRP A 411 -4.42 -5.65 20.11
CA TRP A 411 -5.31 -6.66 20.64
C TRP A 411 -6.72 -6.59 20.02
N PHE A 412 -7.19 -7.71 19.48
CA PHE A 412 -8.50 -7.86 18.88
C PHE A 412 -9.38 -8.74 19.77
N SER A 413 -10.43 -8.13 20.32
CA SER A 413 -11.50 -8.79 21.08
C SER A 413 -12.85 -8.16 20.73
N ASP A 414 -13.90 -8.98 20.66
CA ASP A 414 -15.29 -8.52 20.60
C ASP A 414 -16.06 -8.75 21.91
N ASP A 415 -15.48 -9.49 22.86
CA ASP A 415 -15.99 -9.71 24.21
C ASP A 415 -15.38 -8.68 25.17
N GLY A 416 -16.25 -7.91 25.84
CA GLY A 416 -15.83 -6.90 26.82
C GLY A 416 -15.21 -7.49 28.09
N ASN A 417 -15.29 -8.82 28.26
CA ASN A 417 -14.69 -9.53 29.38
C ASN A 417 -13.24 -9.97 29.12
N ILE A 418 -12.75 -9.87 27.87
CA ILE A 418 -11.39 -10.24 27.50
C ILE A 418 -10.55 -8.96 27.41
N THR A 419 -9.73 -8.72 28.43
CA THR A 419 -8.86 -7.54 28.50
C THR A 419 -7.51 -7.79 27.80
N PRO A 420 -6.92 -6.76 27.17
CA PRO A 420 -5.56 -6.83 26.66
C PRO A 420 -4.55 -7.18 27.75
N CYS A 421 -3.40 -7.72 27.35
CA CYS A 421 -2.26 -7.87 28.25
C CYS A 421 -1.67 -6.49 28.59
N ASP A 422 -1.05 -6.36 29.77
CA ASP A 422 -0.38 -5.12 30.17
C ASP A 422 0.65 -4.69 29.10
N GLY A 423 0.53 -3.44 28.64
CA GLY A 423 1.43 -2.84 27.64
C GLY A 423 1.09 -3.13 26.16
N ILE A 424 -0.07 -3.74 25.86
CA ILE A 424 -0.56 -3.92 24.49
C ILE A 424 -1.70 -2.93 24.21
N ASP A 425 -1.58 -2.17 23.11
CA ASP A 425 -2.62 -1.25 22.68
C ASP A 425 -3.87 -2.00 22.21
N SER A 426 -5.03 -1.39 22.45
CA SER A 426 -6.32 -1.87 21.93
C SER A 426 -7.05 -0.74 21.24
N ILE A 427 -7.77 -1.07 20.16
CA ILE A 427 -8.58 -0.10 19.44
C ILE A 427 -10.01 -0.61 19.28
N ASN A 428 -10.95 0.32 19.32
CA ASN A 428 -12.34 0.03 19.00
C ASN A 428 -12.52 0.08 17.49
N LEU A 429 -12.71 -1.08 16.86
CA LEU A 429 -13.01 -1.12 15.44
C LEU A 429 -14.37 -0.46 15.15
N PRO A 430 -14.52 0.25 14.01
CA PRO A 430 -15.80 0.85 13.63
C PRO A 430 -16.88 -0.22 13.45
N MET A 431 -17.84 -0.30 14.37
CA MET A 431 -18.86 -1.35 14.37
C MET A 431 -19.94 -1.09 13.31
N LEU A 432 -20.19 -2.09 12.46
CA LEU A 432 -21.21 -2.05 11.42
C LEU A 432 -22.54 -2.59 11.93
N TYR A 433 -22.51 -3.76 12.57
CA TYR A 433 -23.70 -4.51 12.95
C TYR A 433 -23.44 -5.33 14.22
N SER A 434 -24.48 -5.57 15.00
CA SER A 434 -24.43 -6.44 16.16
C SER A 434 -25.62 -7.39 16.09
N LEU A 435 -25.33 -8.68 16.11
CA LEU A 435 -26.32 -9.74 16.07
C LEU A 435 -26.33 -10.45 17.41
N GLN A 436 -27.46 -10.46 18.10
CA GLN A 436 -27.64 -11.35 19.24
C GLN A 436 -27.78 -12.78 18.72
N ILE A 437 -26.93 -13.68 19.21
CA ILE A 437 -27.04 -15.10 18.85
C ILE A 437 -28.17 -15.69 19.71
N PRO A 438 -29.27 -16.21 19.12
CA PRO A 438 -30.34 -16.82 19.89
C PRO A 438 -29.82 -17.95 20.76
N ASN A 439 -30.37 -18.09 21.98
CA ASN A 439 -30.03 -19.17 22.92
C ASN A 439 -28.56 -19.25 23.32
N SER A 440 -27.77 -18.17 23.21
CA SER A 440 -26.31 -18.17 23.49
C SER A 440 -25.91 -17.59 24.86
N GLY A 441 -26.86 -17.46 25.79
CA GLY A 441 -26.61 -16.81 27.09
C GLY A 441 -26.31 -15.31 27.01
N GLY A 442 -26.71 -14.63 25.93
CA GLY A 442 -26.51 -13.18 25.74
C GLY A 442 -25.31 -12.80 24.88
N THR A 443 -24.67 -13.76 24.20
CA THR A 443 -23.54 -13.49 23.32
C THR A 443 -23.95 -12.61 22.13
N VAL A 444 -23.20 -11.52 21.93
CA VAL A 444 -23.41 -10.57 20.83
C VAL A 444 -22.29 -10.71 19.80
N LEU A 445 -22.63 -11.17 18.60
CA LEU A 445 -21.72 -11.20 17.48
C LEU A 445 -21.55 -9.79 16.91
N LYS A 446 -20.37 -9.21 17.07
CA LYS A 446 -20.04 -7.89 16.53
C LYS A 446 -19.43 -8.04 15.14
N VAL A 447 -19.93 -7.28 14.19
CA VAL A 447 -19.40 -7.20 12.83
C VAL A 447 -18.84 -5.80 12.61
N PRO A 448 -17.51 -5.64 12.43
CA PRO A 448 -16.91 -4.35 12.12
C PRO A 448 -17.06 -3.99 10.64
N SER A 449 -16.97 -2.70 10.32
CA SER A 449 -16.82 -2.20 8.95
C SER A 449 -15.43 -2.54 8.45
N LEU A 450 -15.34 -3.32 7.37
CA LEU A 450 -14.07 -3.83 6.84
C LEU A 450 -13.12 -2.70 6.42
N LEU A 451 -13.57 -1.82 5.52
CA LEU A 451 -12.73 -0.75 4.99
C LEU A 451 -12.35 0.29 6.06
N ARG A 452 -13.27 0.65 6.95
CA ARG A 452 -12.96 1.59 8.03
C ARG A 452 -12.00 0.99 9.05
N SER A 453 -12.16 -0.29 9.39
CA SER A 453 -11.20 -1.01 10.25
C SER A 453 -9.82 -1.06 9.59
N LEU A 454 -9.75 -1.35 8.29
CA LEU A 454 -8.51 -1.35 7.52
C LEU A 454 -7.79 0.00 7.63
N ARG A 455 -8.52 1.12 7.51
CA ARG A 455 -7.95 2.47 7.65
C ARG A 455 -7.34 2.72 9.03
N GLU A 456 -8.03 2.36 10.11
CA GLU A 456 -7.50 2.54 11.47
C GLU A 456 -6.27 1.65 11.72
N ILE A 457 -6.32 0.39 11.26
CA ILE A 457 -5.22 -0.56 11.41
C ILE A 457 -4.02 -0.13 10.56
N ALA A 458 -4.24 0.43 9.36
CA ALA A 458 -3.19 0.95 8.49
C ALA A 458 -2.41 2.09 9.16
N ARG A 459 -3.10 3.00 9.86
CA ARG A 459 -2.47 4.11 10.61
C ARG A 459 -1.55 3.60 11.71
N ILE A 460 -1.98 2.58 12.44
CA ILE A 460 -1.20 1.99 13.53
C ILE A 460 -0.09 1.10 12.99
N SER A 461 -0.35 0.38 11.89
CA SER A 461 0.56 -0.56 11.22
C SER A 461 1.33 -1.44 12.23
N PRO A 462 0.63 -2.31 12.99
CA PRO A 462 1.23 -3.15 14.02
C PRO A 462 2.21 -4.18 13.45
N ASP A 463 3.21 -4.56 14.23
CA ASP A 463 4.13 -5.68 13.96
C ASP A 463 3.53 -7.02 14.41
N THR A 464 2.67 -6.99 15.43
CA THR A 464 1.97 -8.17 15.98
C THR A 464 0.49 -7.87 16.21
N ILE A 465 -0.37 -8.83 15.87
CA ILE A 465 -1.81 -8.78 16.14
C ILE A 465 -2.18 -9.99 17.00
N TYR A 466 -2.64 -9.71 18.21
CA TYR A 466 -3.22 -10.69 19.12
C TYR A 466 -4.72 -10.81 18.85
N ILE A 467 -5.19 -12.03 18.61
CA ILE A 467 -6.58 -12.31 18.26
C ILE A 467 -7.20 -13.20 19.32
N ALA A 468 -8.01 -12.59 20.18
CA ALA A 468 -8.59 -13.22 21.36
C ALA A 468 -10.09 -13.51 21.21
N THR A 469 -10.56 -13.63 19.97
CA THR A 469 -11.91 -13.99 19.59
C THR A 469 -11.88 -14.86 18.33
N SER A 470 -13.00 -15.45 17.93
CA SER A 470 -13.18 -16.21 16.69
C SER A 470 -14.26 -15.62 15.78
N GLY A 471 -14.83 -14.46 16.11
CA GLY A 471 -15.90 -13.83 15.33
C GLY A 471 -15.42 -13.04 14.10
N PRO A 472 -16.31 -12.24 13.49
CA PRO A 472 -15.97 -11.32 12.41
C PRO A 472 -14.82 -10.35 12.74
N VAL A 473 -14.72 -9.91 14.00
CA VAL A 473 -13.57 -9.11 14.48
C VAL A 473 -12.26 -9.90 14.34
N ALA A 474 -12.29 -11.20 14.67
CA ALA A 474 -11.16 -12.10 14.53
C ALA A 474 -10.72 -12.27 13.07
N LEU A 475 -11.69 -12.41 12.15
CA LEU A 475 -11.43 -12.52 10.72
C LEU A 475 -10.81 -11.26 10.14
N VAL A 476 -11.26 -10.07 10.57
CA VAL A 476 -10.64 -8.80 10.19
C VAL A 476 -9.21 -8.70 10.75
N GLY A 477 -9.00 -9.09 12.01
CA GLY A 477 -7.67 -9.13 12.61
C GLY A 477 -6.70 -10.04 11.84
N LEU A 478 -7.15 -11.26 11.52
CA LEU A 478 -6.37 -12.23 10.75
C LEU A 478 -6.07 -11.72 9.33
N LEU A 479 -7.08 -11.20 8.62
CA LEU A 479 -6.90 -10.61 7.30
C LEU A 479 -5.87 -9.48 7.32
N CYS A 480 -5.99 -8.55 8.28
CA CYS A 480 -5.05 -7.44 8.40
C CYS A 480 -3.64 -7.92 8.76
N ALA A 481 -3.50 -8.93 9.62
CA ALA A 481 -2.19 -9.51 9.93
C ALA A 481 -1.51 -10.05 8.67
N ARG A 482 -2.25 -10.81 7.85
CA ARG A 482 -1.73 -11.36 6.58
C ARG A 482 -1.38 -10.26 5.57
N LEU A 483 -2.22 -9.26 5.42
CA LEU A 483 -1.95 -8.15 4.49
C LEU A 483 -0.76 -7.28 4.94
N LEU A 484 -0.60 -7.06 6.24
CA LEU A 484 0.53 -6.30 6.82
C LEU A 484 1.86 -7.06 6.84
N GLY A 485 1.81 -8.39 6.71
CA GLY A 485 2.93 -9.26 7.08
C GLY A 485 3.26 -9.19 8.57
N ALA A 486 2.24 -8.92 9.41
CA ALA A 486 2.37 -8.88 10.86
C ALA A 486 2.17 -10.27 11.45
N ARG A 487 2.80 -10.54 12.60
CA ARG A 487 2.64 -11.81 13.32
C ARG A 487 1.23 -11.93 13.89
N ALA A 488 0.53 -13.02 13.59
CA ALA A 488 -0.79 -13.32 14.11
C ALA A 488 -0.69 -14.31 15.29
N ILE A 489 -1.05 -13.87 16.49
CA ILE A 489 -1.05 -14.69 17.70
C ILE A 489 -2.50 -14.94 18.12
N GLY A 490 -2.94 -16.20 18.07
CA GLY A 490 -4.26 -16.60 18.52
C GLY A 490 -4.28 -16.83 20.03
N VAL A 491 -5.21 -16.20 20.73
CA VAL A 491 -5.46 -16.47 22.16
C VAL A 491 -6.66 -17.40 22.25
N TYR A 492 -6.44 -18.62 22.73
CA TYR A 492 -7.45 -19.68 22.80
C TYR A 492 -7.99 -19.86 24.22
N TYR A 493 -9.33 -19.80 24.34
CA TYR A 493 -10.07 -19.96 25.60
C TYR A 493 -10.95 -21.22 25.52
N PRO A 494 -10.45 -22.40 25.96
CA PRO A 494 -11.17 -23.67 25.79
C PRO A 494 -12.61 -23.66 26.35
N GLU A 495 -12.81 -23.04 27.51
CA GLU A 495 -14.11 -22.96 28.19
C GLU A 495 -15.14 -22.14 27.40
N TYR A 496 -14.70 -21.02 26.82
CA TYR A 496 -15.54 -20.16 26.00
C TYR A 496 -16.07 -20.90 24.76
N TYR A 497 -15.18 -21.63 24.07
CA TYR A 497 -15.56 -22.40 22.89
C TYR A 497 -16.45 -23.60 23.22
N ARG A 498 -16.21 -24.27 24.35
CA ARG A 498 -17.10 -25.33 24.85
C ARG A 498 -18.50 -24.79 25.15
N ALA A 499 -18.58 -23.62 25.79
CA ALA A 499 -19.85 -22.94 26.04
C ALA A 499 -20.57 -22.55 24.75
N LEU A 500 -19.88 -21.92 23.78
CA LEU A 500 -20.48 -21.58 22.47
C LEU A 500 -21.01 -22.83 21.74
N ARG A 501 -20.21 -23.90 21.69
CA ARG A 501 -20.59 -25.16 21.03
C ARG A 501 -21.83 -25.80 21.65
N ALA A 502 -22.00 -25.71 22.98
CA ALA A 502 -23.15 -26.25 23.69
C ALA A 502 -24.47 -25.58 23.31
N HIS A 503 -24.44 -24.32 22.86
CA HIS A 503 -25.62 -23.58 22.42
C HIS A 503 -26.02 -23.86 20.95
N ILE A 504 -25.21 -24.62 20.21
CA ILE A 504 -25.49 -25.01 18.82
C ILE A 504 -26.20 -26.36 18.82
N SER A 505 -27.53 -26.34 18.68
CA SER A 505 -28.37 -27.54 18.73
C SER A 505 -28.44 -28.33 17.42
N ALA A 506 -28.24 -27.70 16.26
CA ALA A 506 -28.20 -28.40 14.98
C ALA A 506 -26.81 -29.03 14.73
N GLU A 507 -26.77 -30.35 14.54
CA GLU A 507 -25.52 -31.12 14.38
C GLU A 507 -24.68 -30.64 13.18
N SER A 508 -25.32 -30.31 12.06
CA SER A 508 -24.63 -29.78 10.88
C SER A 508 -23.95 -28.43 11.11
N LEU A 509 -24.56 -27.54 11.92
CA LEU A 509 -23.97 -26.25 12.30
C LEU A 509 -22.85 -26.44 13.32
N ALA A 510 -22.98 -27.42 14.20
CA ALA A 510 -21.99 -27.80 15.18
C ALA A 510 -20.70 -28.33 14.51
N ASP A 511 -20.84 -29.21 13.52
CA ASP A 511 -19.71 -29.71 12.72
C ASP A 511 -19.03 -28.59 11.94
N PHE A 512 -19.81 -27.69 11.34
CA PHE A 512 -19.28 -26.51 10.67
C PHE A 512 -18.51 -25.61 11.64
N PHE A 513 -19.08 -25.31 12.82
CA PHE A 513 -18.43 -24.51 13.85
C PHE A 513 -17.09 -25.12 14.28
N ASN A 514 -17.07 -26.42 14.56
CA ASN A 514 -15.85 -27.12 14.93
C ASN A 514 -14.78 -26.97 13.83
N LYS A 515 -15.11 -27.32 12.57
CA LYS A 515 -14.22 -27.18 11.40
C LYS A 515 -13.71 -25.75 11.22
N TYR A 516 -14.58 -24.76 11.42
CA TYR A 516 -14.22 -23.34 11.33
C TYR A 516 -13.20 -22.95 12.40
N ILE A 517 -13.42 -23.30 13.67
CA ILE A 517 -12.50 -22.99 14.76
C ILE A 517 -11.13 -23.66 14.50
N GLN A 518 -11.11 -24.90 13.99
CA GLN A 518 -9.83 -25.54 13.62
C GLN A 518 -9.12 -24.82 12.51
N TRP A 519 -9.84 -24.53 11.43
CA TRP A 519 -9.28 -23.82 10.29
C TRP A 519 -8.72 -22.46 10.73
N PHE A 520 -9.46 -21.73 11.55
CA PHE A 520 -9.13 -20.38 12.02
C PHE A 520 -7.83 -20.36 12.83
N TYR A 521 -7.72 -21.20 13.87
CA TYR A 521 -6.51 -21.24 14.69
C TYR A 521 -5.30 -21.82 13.95
N ARG A 522 -5.49 -22.70 12.95
CA ARG A 522 -4.40 -23.13 12.03
C ARG A 522 -3.84 -21.99 11.17
N GLN A 523 -4.53 -20.85 11.08
CA GLN A 523 -3.99 -19.67 10.41
C GLN A 523 -3.10 -18.80 11.32
N MET A 524 -2.94 -19.12 12.60
CA MET A 524 -2.10 -18.32 13.50
C MET A 524 -0.64 -18.75 13.39
N ASP A 525 0.28 -17.80 13.51
CA ASP A 525 1.71 -18.09 13.59
C ASP A 525 2.06 -18.73 14.93
N GLU A 526 1.31 -18.37 15.97
CA GLU A 526 1.40 -18.93 17.31
C GLU A 526 0.02 -18.97 17.97
N ILE A 527 -0.21 -19.96 18.82
CA ILE A 527 -1.42 -20.05 19.64
C ILE A 527 -1.00 -20.08 21.10
N VAL A 528 -1.59 -19.20 21.89
CA VAL A 528 -1.40 -19.13 23.33
C VAL A 528 -2.70 -19.53 24.02
N THR A 529 -2.61 -20.39 25.03
CA THR A 529 -3.75 -20.81 25.82
C THR A 529 -3.77 -20.05 27.14
N SER A 530 -4.94 -19.53 27.53
CA SER A 530 -5.12 -18.94 28.86
C SER A 530 -5.90 -19.91 29.75
N GLN A 531 -5.35 -20.22 30.93
CA GLN A 531 -6.07 -20.96 31.96
C GLN A 531 -6.92 -19.98 32.78
N GLY A 532 -8.17 -19.77 32.35
CA GLY A 532 -9.20 -19.11 33.15
C GLY A 532 -9.73 -17.80 32.56
N ALA A 533 -11.05 -17.63 32.63
CA ALA A 533 -11.69 -16.35 32.35
C ALA A 533 -11.28 -15.33 33.41
N GLY A 534 -10.51 -14.30 33.03
CA GLY A 534 -10.20 -13.15 33.88
C GLY A 534 -8.81 -13.07 34.50
N MET A 535 -7.85 -13.94 34.15
CA MET A 535 -6.45 -13.69 34.52
C MET A 535 -5.76 -12.86 33.43
N PRO A 536 -5.04 -11.76 33.79
CA PRO A 536 -4.13 -11.12 32.85
C PRO A 536 -3.11 -12.16 32.41
N VAL A 537 -2.77 -12.17 31.12
CA VAL A 537 -1.70 -13.01 30.56
C VAL A 537 -0.35 -12.51 31.08
N LYS A 538 -0.13 -12.64 32.39
CA LYS A 538 1.18 -12.46 32.99
C LYS A 538 2.02 -13.59 32.45
N THR A 539 3.08 -13.20 31.75
CA THR A 539 4.19 -14.05 31.28
C THR A 539 4.05 -14.74 29.92
N LEU A 540 3.71 -13.98 28.86
CA LEU A 540 4.02 -14.36 27.46
C LEU A 540 5.53 -14.54 27.16
N LYS A 541 6.43 -14.19 28.09
CA LYS A 541 7.88 -14.38 27.92
C LYS A 541 8.44 -15.69 28.47
N ASN A 542 7.77 -16.35 29.43
CA ASN A 542 8.34 -17.51 30.13
C ASN A 542 7.44 -18.74 30.18
N ASP A 543 6.14 -18.62 29.91
CA ASP A 543 5.20 -19.76 29.91
C ASP A 543 4.78 -20.10 28.48
N VAL A 544 5.74 -20.58 27.68
CA VAL A 544 5.43 -21.40 26.49
C VAL A 544 4.97 -22.76 27.02
N VAL A 545 3.71 -22.83 27.49
CA VAL A 545 3.07 -24.09 27.82
C VAL A 545 2.60 -24.72 26.51
N ASP A 546 3.45 -25.61 26.01
CA ASP A 546 3.17 -26.60 24.97
C ASP A 546 2.90 -26.06 23.56
N SER A 547 3.95 -26.05 22.73
CA SER A 547 3.88 -26.01 21.27
C SER A 547 3.38 -27.34 20.67
N ARG A 548 2.36 -27.95 21.29
CA ARG A 548 1.74 -29.18 20.79
C ARG A 548 0.51 -28.87 19.95
N PRO A 549 0.23 -29.70 18.93
CA PRO A 549 -0.98 -29.54 18.14
C PRO A 549 -2.16 -29.64 19.09
N ILE A 550 -3.08 -28.67 19.02
CA ILE A 550 -4.43 -28.84 19.54
C ILE A 550 -4.95 -30.11 18.86
N LEU A 551 -4.91 -31.23 19.58
CA LEU A 551 -5.51 -32.48 19.15
C LEU A 551 -7.01 -32.22 19.18
N TRP A 552 -7.56 -32.12 17.99
CA TRP A 552 -8.98 -31.92 17.74
C TRP A 552 -9.79 -33.19 17.99
#